data_AF-A0A0D6KX58-F1
#
_entry.id   AF-A0A0D6KX58-F1
#
_cell.length_a   1.000
_cell.length_b   1.000
_cell.length_c   1.000
_cell.angle_alpha   90.00
_cell.angle_beta   90.00
_cell.angle_gamma   90.00
#
_symmetry.space_group_name_H-M   'P 1'
#
loop_
_entity.id
_entity.type
_entity.pdbx_description
1 polymer ?
#
loop_
_entity_poly.entity_id
_entity_poly.type
_entity_poly.pdbx_seq_one_letter_code
_entity_poly.pdbx_strand_id
1 'polypeptide(L)' 'MPQQQVFTSDRDDKDNLSIQFSPPVHYTPAEVEAGNKLVEVVNDPSLSEGEKKDAVWDILNNV' A
#
# COMPACT_ATOMS: atom_id res chain seq x y z
N MET A 1 37.06 4.76 9.66
CA MET A 1 37.03 6.10 9.02
C MET A 1 35.86 6.88 9.64
N PRO A 2 36.06 8.13 10.08
CA PRO A 2 35.05 8.94 10.76
C PRO A 2 34.07 9.62 9.78
N GLN A 3 32.98 10.15 10.37
CA GLN A 3 31.75 10.67 9.78
C GLN A 3 31.93 11.89 8.85
N GLN A 4 31.13 11.98 7.77
CA GLN A 4 30.86 13.23 7.05
C GLN A 4 29.33 13.40 6.96
N GLN A 5 28.76 14.26 7.81
CA GLN A 5 28.42 15.66 7.53
C GLN A 5 27.45 15.84 6.37
N VAL A 6 26.19 16.01 6.75
CA VAL A 6 25.05 16.41 5.93
C VAL A 6 25.29 17.83 5.42
N PHE A 7 25.34 17.99 4.10
CA PHE A 7 25.16 19.27 3.44
C PHE A 7 23.83 19.22 2.68
N THR A 8 22.82 19.91 3.21
CA THR A 8 21.62 20.29 2.46
C THR A 8 21.98 21.42 1.51
N SER A 9 21.89 21.21 0.20
CA SER A 9 21.97 22.30 -0.78
C SER A 9 20.93 22.07 -1.87
N ASP A 10 19.85 22.82 -1.69
CA ASP A 10 18.55 22.90 -2.35
C ASP A 10 18.59 23.30 -3.86
N ARG A 11 19.70 23.07 -4.58
CA ARG A 11 19.84 23.57 -5.96
C ARG A 11 20.48 22.65 -7.01
N ASP A 12 20.95 21.46 -6.64
CA ASP A 12 21.61 20.52 -7.56
C ASP A 12 20.86 19.18 -7.77
N ASP A 13 19.58 19.10 -7.40
CA ASP A 13 18.70 17.93 -7.63
C ASP A 13 18.20 17.79 -9.08
N LYS A 14 18.91 18.32 -10.09
CA LYS A 14 18.56 18.08 -11.50
C LYS A 14 19.11 16.77 -12.05
N ASP A 15 20.17 16.24 -11.45
CA ASP A 15 20.87 15.04 -11.94
C ASP A 15 20.80 13.86 -10.96
N ASN A 16 20.08 13.99 -9.85
CA ASN A 16 19.83 12.88 -8.92
C ASN A 16 18.66 12.01 -9.40
N LEU A 17 18.83 11.37 -10.55
CA LEU A 17 18.00 10.25 -11.03
C LEU A 17 18.25 8.98 -10.21
N SER A 18 18.39 9.09 -8.89
CA SER A 18 18.15 7.96 -7.99
C SER A 18 16.65 7.71 -7.99
N ILE A 19 16.14 7.22 -9.13
CA ILE A 19 14.83 6.60 -9.22
C ILE A 19 14.91 5.45 -8.21
N GLN A 20 14.35 5.67 -7.02
CA GLN A 20 13.98 4.57 -6.15
C GLN A 20 12.91 3.81 -6.91
N PHE A 21 13.34 2.84 -7.72
CA PHE A 21 12.45 1.79 -8.20
C PHE A 21 11.96 1.09 -6.94
N SER A 22 10.75 1.46 -6.52
CA SER A 22 10.03 0.67 -5.53
C SER A 22 9.97 -0.75 -6.10
N PRO A 23 10.47 -1.77 -5.38
CA PRO A 23 10.41 -3.12 -5.89
C PRO A 23 8.96 -3.45 -6.25
N PRO A 24 8.72 -4.20 -7.35
CA PRO A 24 7.38 -4.58 -7.74
C PRO A 24 6.69 -5.24 -6.54
N VAL A 25 5.51 -4.72 -6.17
CA VAL A 25 4.70 -5.29 -5.11
C VAL A 25 4.19 -6.63 -5.62
N HIS A 26 4.72 -7.72 -5.07
CA HIS A 26 4.26 -9.07 -5.38
C HIS A 26 3.09 -9.38 -4.44
N TYR A 27 1.89 -9.44 -5.00
CA TYR A 27 0.74 -9.95 -4.27
C TYR A 27 0.73 -11.47 -4.33
N THR A 28 0.51 -12.10 -3.19
CA THR A 28 0.18 -13.51 -3.10
C THR A 28 -1.21 -13.75 -3.69
N PRO A 29 -1.53 -14.98 -4.15
CA PRO A 29 -2.88 -15.32 -4.60
C PRO A 29 -3.95 -15.01 -3.54
N ALA A 30 -3.63 -15.17 -2.25
CA ALA A 30 -4.51 -14.87 -1.13
C ALA A 30 -4.80 -13.35 -1.03
N GLU A 31 -3.79 -12.50 -1.17
CA GLU A 31 -3.97 -11.04 -1.16
C GLU A 31 -4.78 -10.55 -2.36
N VAL A 32 -4.62 -11.17 -3.53
CA VAL A 32 -5.44 -10.86 -4.71
C VAL A 32 -6.90 -11.25 -4.49
N GLU A 33 -7.14 -12.44 -3.91
CA GLU A 33 -8.49 -12.90 -3.58
C GLU A 33 -9.17 -12.00 -2.54
N ALA A 34 -8.44 -11.61 -1.49
CA ALA A 34 -8.93 -10.69 -0.48
C ALA A 34 -9.25 -9.31 -1.07
N GLY A 35 -8.40 -8.81 -1.97
CA GLY A 35 -8.65 -7.57 -2.71
C GLY A 35 -9.97 -7.61 -3.49
N ASN A 36 -10.25 -8.73 -4.18
CA ASN A 36 -11.51 -8.92 -4.90
C ASN A 36 -12.71 -8.92 -3.95
N LYS A 37 -12.65 -9.66 -2.84
CA LYS A 37 -13.72 -9.71 -1.83
C LYS A 37 -13.99 -8.34 -1.20
N LEU A 38 -12.94 -7.55 -0.95
CA LEU A 38 -13.09 -6.18 -0.43
C LEU A 38 -13.86 -5.29 -1.40
N VAL A 39 -13.57 -5.40 -2.70
CA VAL A 39 -14.28 -4.65 -3.74
C VAL A 39 -15.76 -5.03 -3.78
N GLU A 40 -16.08 -6.32 -3.65
CA GLU A 40 -17.47 -6.79 -3.61
C GLU A 40 -18.23 -6.21 -2.40
N VAL A 41 -17.66 -6.31 -1.20
CA VAL A 41 -18.29 -5.82 0.04
C VAL A 41 -18.49 -4.31 0.02
N VAL A 42 -17.50 -3.54 -0.43
CA VAL A 42 -17.59 -2.06 -0.46
C VAL A 42 -18.68 -1.61 -1.45
N ASN A 43 -18.78 -2.28 -2.60
CA ASN A 43 -19.74 -1.93 -3.65
C ASN A 43 -21.13 -2.54 -3.45
N ASP A 44 -21.32 -3.44 -2.49
CA ASP A 44 -22.64 -4.03 -2.22
C ASP A 44 -23.61 -2.95 -1.70
N PRO A 45 -24.69 -2.63 -2.44
CA PRO A 45 -25.68 -1.64 -2.00
C PRO A 45 -26.64 -2.19 -0.92
N SER A 46 -26.62 -3.49 -0.67
CA SER A 46 -27.49 -4.20 0.27
C SER A 46 -26.95 -4.19 1.70
N LEU A 47 -25.63 -4.01 1.86
CA LEU A 47 -24.96 -3.99 3.15
C LEU A 47 -24.99 -2.60 3.78
N SER A 48 -25.32 -2.54 5.07
CA SER A 48 -25.15 -1.34 5.87
C SER A 48 -23.66 -1.03 6.13
N GLU A 49 -23.33 0.20 6.49
CA GLU A 49 -21.94 0.60 6.76
C GLU A 49 -21.30 -0.21 7.91
N GLY A 50 -22.10 -0.65 8.89
CA GLY A 50 -21.64 -1.53 9.96
C GLY A 50 -21.26 -2.92 9.45
N GLU A 51 -22.12 -3.54 8.64
CA GLU A 51 -21.87 -4.86 8.05
C GLU A 51 -20.67 -4.84 7.09
N LYS A 52 -20.49 -3.74 6.35
CA LYS A 52 -19.30 -3.55 5.51
C LYS A 52 -18.02 -3.50 6.35
N LYS A 53 -18.04 -2.82 7.50
CA LYS A 53 -16.87 -2.74 8.39
C LYS A 53 -16.51 -4.10 8.97
N ASP A 54 -17.50 -4.86 9.46
CA ASP A 54 -17.27 -6.22 9.98
C ASP A 54 -16.74 -7.16 8.88
N ALA A 55 -17.34 -7.13 7.69
CA ALA A 55 -16.90 -7.97 6.57
C ALA A 55 -15.49 -7.60 6.07
N VAL A 56 -15.15 -6.31 5.97
CA VAL A 56 -13.80 -5.84 5.64
C VAL A 56 -12.79 -6.27 6.71
N TRP A 57 -13.16 -6.16 7.99
CA TRP A 57 -12.31 -6.58 9.10
C TRP A 57 -12.03 -8.09 9.06
N ASP A 58 -13.04 -8.91 8.79
CA ASP A 58 -12.89 -10.36 8.68
C ASP A 58 -11.98 -10.74 7.50
N ILE A 59 -12.18 -10.12 6.32
CA ILE A 59 -11.36 -10.36 5.14
C ILE A 59 -9.90 -10.01 5.42
N LEU A 60 -9.61 -8.89 6.09
CA LEU A 60 -8.23 -8.47 6.37
C LEU A 60 -7.55 -9.30 7.47
N ASN A 61 -8.30 -9.86 8.42
CA ASN A 61 -7.72 -10.70 9.49
C ASN A 61 -7.58 -12.18 9.10
N ASN A 62 -8.23 -12.62 8.02
CA ASN A 62 -8.13 -13.98 7.48
C ASN A 62 -7.13 -14.12 6.32
N VAL A 63 -6.33 -13.07 6.03
CA VAL A 63 -5.26 -13.06 5.01
C VAL A 63 -3.91 -13.42 5.60
#